data_AF-A0A5E3WZM3-F1
#
_entry.id   AF-A0A5E3WZM3-F1
#
_cell.length_a   1.000
_cell.length_b   1.000
_cell.length_c   1.000
_cell.angle_alpha   90.00
_cell.angle_beta   90.00
_cell.angle_gamma   90.00
#
_symmetry.space_group_name_H-M   'P 1'
#
loop_
_entity.id
_entity.type
_entity.pdbx_description
1 polymer ?
#
loop_
_entity_poly.entity_id
_entity_poly.type
_entity_poly.pdbx_seq_one_letter_code
_entity_poly.pdbx_strand_id
1 'polypeptide(L)'
;MSNVDNPTSTPRKIVNKSPDLWLDDRDVILFTVHETKSDSGVVERVHTLYGVRKSTLGLGSEMFESTFRGPQDAFLVASETYEGLPMMRMFDDHEDVDAFFHAIYIPGYQRARYEEHKDREIGLVRVPPSYPGILRLARKFIAPPGVAEAVTSAFDEVWPSDMHKFMRRESVLARRAQDTLRSVENEDEELAAGEEVLDENGENPWDVTRFFSDPVSAYSEAEGLPPLLNALPTIAYDIAHAKWAEDDIPPPGIPFRRIHLFRTKLPPQTIQSLNSGIAAYRADCVDKFSFESFVLYGWPVRRCERTPHGGATSPAELACFAPLQAFWERRVRSTLDDSAPIDLGNFPVRCHEREVCASCAEAFVRHMQNARYAVWLKLPAYFDLTAYVNPWWGMGPGDANNGWARLPKPWKAEITSIWDPKRGEEMWAELERAKDDKMA
;
A
#
# COMPACT_ATOMS: atom_id res chain seq x y z
N MET A 1 -19.17 50.15 15.04
CA MET A 1 -18.45 49.17 14.20
C MET A 1 -17.06 49.73 13.95
N SER A 2 -16.13 49.42 14.84
CA SER A 2 -14.75 49.88 14.79
C SER A 2 -13.90 48.78 14.14
N ASN A 3 -13.46 49.03 12.90
CA ASN A 3 -12.36 48.30 12.27
C ASN A 3 -11.10 48.58 13.10
N VAL A 4 -10.68 47.59 13.88
CA VAL A 4 -9.39 47.62 14.55
C VAL A 4 -8.37 47.18 13.50
N ASP A 5 -7.58 48.13 13.01
CA ASP A 5 -6.41 47.86 12.18
C ASP A 5 -5.42 47.05 13.01
N ASN A 6 -5.39 45.72 12.79
CA ASN A 6 -4.35 44.88 13.36
C ASN A 6 -3.02 45.26 12.70
N PRO A 7 -2.02 45.74 13.46
CA PRO A 7 -0.72 46.06 12.89
C PRO A 7 -0.14 44.81 12.24
N THR A 8 0.14 44.90 10.94
CA THR A 8 0.82 43.86 10.16
C THR A 8 2.25 43.73 10.64
N SER A 9 2.44 42.97 11.73
CA SER A 9 3.76 42.64 12.26
C SER A 9 4.58 41.95 11.17
N THR A 10 5.68 42.59 10.75
CA THR A 10 6.57 42.00 9.75
C THR A 10 7.11 40.67 10.30
N PRO A 11 7.04 39.55 9.55
CA PRO A 11 7.51 38.25 10.03
C PRO A 11 8.97 38.34 10.46
N ARG A 12 9.30 37.80 11.64
CA ARG A 12 10.66 37.77 12.15
C ARG A 12 11.51 36.86 11.26
N LYS A 13 12.62 37.36 10.73
CA LYS A 13 13.55 36.58 9.90
C LYS A 13 14.52 35.80 10.78
N ILE A 14 14.54 34.48 10.65
CA ILE A 14 15.51 33.57 11.27
C ILE A 14 16.36 32.95 10.17
N VAL A 15 17.66 32.79 10.41
CA VAL A 15 18.60 32.20 9.45
C VAL A 15 19.31 31.02 10.11
N ASN A 16 19.07 29.82 9.58
CA ASN A 16 19.66 28.57 10.04
C ASN A 16 20.62 28.06 8.96
N LYS A 17 21.83 27.64 9.35
CA LYS A 17 22.78 26.97 8.47
C LYS A 17 22.66 25.46 8.70
N SER A 18 22.51 24.66 7.65
CA SER A 18 22.44 23.20 7.78
C SER A 18 23.77 22.67 8.35
N PRO A 19 23.79 21.97 9.50
CA PRO A 19 25.04 21.57 10.14
C PRO A 19 25.86 20.60 9.28
N ASP A 20 25.19 19.69 8.57
CA ASP A 20 25.82 18.63 7.80
C ASP A 20 26.14 19.04 6.35
N LEU A 21 25.46 20.07 5.85
CA LEU A 21 25.58 20.56 4.47
C LEU A 21 26.08 22.01 4.39
N TRP A 22 26.78 22.49 5.42
CA TRP A 22 27.49 23.77 5.41
C TRP A 22 28.99 23.54 5.25
N LEU A 23 29.40 23.20 4.03
CA LEU A 23 30.77 22.84 3.70
C LEU A 23 31.70 24.06 3.75
N ASP A 24 32.92 23.85 4.23
CA ASP A 24 33.95 24.89 4.32
C ASP A 24 34.37 25.41 2.94
N ASP A 25 34.35 24.54 1.92
CA ASP A 25 34.74 24.84 0.54
C ASP A 25 33.54 24.92 -0.41
N ARG A 26 32.39 25.34 0.12
CA ARG A 26 31.19 25.68 -0.64
C ARG A 26 31.47 26.78 -1.69
N ASP A 27 30.84 26.66 -2.84
CA ASP A 27 30.93 27.64 -3.95
C ASP A 27 29.55 28.14 -4.41
N VAL A 28 28.48 27.69 -3.73
CA VAL A 28 27.10 28.16 -3.89
C VAL A 28 26.34 27.98 -2.58
N ILE A 29 25.35 28.86 -2.34
CA ILE A 29 24.42 28.73 -1.22
C ILE A 29 23.03 28.47 -1.78
N LEU A 30 22.46 27.31 -1.47
CA LEU A 30 21.05 27.05 -1.71
C LEU A 30 20.26 27.38 -0.45
N PHE A 31 19.01 27.83 -0.58
CA PHE A 31 18.19 28.06 0.59
C PHE A 31 16.72 27.82 0.38
N THR A 32 16.06 27.35 1.42
CA THR A 32 14.60 27.25 1.51
C THR A 32 14.06 28.29 2.46
N VAL A 33 12.77 28.58 2.34
CA VAL A 33 12.07 29.51 3.23
C VAL A 33 10.79 28.83 3.68
N HIS A 34 10.63 28.60 4.97
CA HIS A 34 9.39 28.14 5.56
C HIS A 34 8.92 29.10 6.65
N GLU A 35 7.61 29.14 6.88
CA GLU A 35 7.00 29.94 7.93
C GLU A 35 6.61 29.01 9.08
N THR A 36 7.08 29.32 10.28
CA THR A 36 6.72 28.61 11.51
C THR A 36 5.99 29.55 12.47
N LYS A 37 5.14 29.00 13.33
CA LYS A 37 4.50 29.77 14.41
C LYS A 37 5.23 29.45 15.70
N SER A 38 5.81 30.48 16.31
CA SER A 38 6.38 30.35 17.65
C SER A 38 5.28 30.10 18.70
N ASP A 39 5.67 29.65 19.89
CA ASP A 39 4.77 29.49 21.06
C ASP A 39 4.02 30.78 21.41
N SER A 40 4.59 31.94 21.05
CA SER A 40 3.97 33.26 21.22
C SER A 40 2.93 33.62 20.15
N GLY A 41 2.67 32.73 19.19
CA GLY A 41 1.77 32.95 18.05
C GLY A 41 2.36 33.84 16.95
N VAL A 42 3.59 34.35 17.10
CA VAL A 42 4.28 35.14 16.08
C VAL A 42 4.74 34.23 14.95
N VAL A 43 4.40 34.60 13.71
CA VAL A 43 4.89 33.95 12.50
C VAL A 43 6.36 34.33 12.27
N GLU A 44 7.23 33.33 12.31
CA GLU A 44 8.65 33.46 12.04
C GLU A 44 8.95 32.89 10.65
N ARG A 45 9.72 33.64 9.86
CA ARG A 45 10.18 33.21 8.54
C ARG A 45 11.59 32.66 8.67
N VAL A 46 11.72 31.35 8.57
CA VAL A 46 12.97 30.63 8.74
C VAL A 46 13.60 30.39 7.37
N HIS A 47 14.83 30.87 7.21
CA HIS A 47 15.68 30.63 6.05
C HIS A 47 16.67 29.53 6.40
N THR A 48 16.55 28.36 5.80
CA THR A 48 17.54 27.29 5.95
C THR A 48 18.53 27.37 4.79
N LEU A 49 19.81 27.60 5.10
CA LEU A 49 20.89 27.76 4.14
C LEU A 49 21.72 26.47 4.06
N TYR A 50 22.01 26.03 2.84
CA TYR A 50 22.84 24.89 2.48
C TYR A 50 24.07 25.41 1.74
N GLY A 51 25.25 25.24 2.31
CA GLY A 51 26.53 25.67 1.75
C GLY A 51 27.20 24.50 1.05
N VAL A 52 27.04 24.38 -0.26
CA VAL A 52 27.34 23.14 -0.98
C VAL A 52 28.24 23.39 -2.19
N ARG A 53 28.69 22.32 -2.86
CA ARG A 53 29.56 22.40 -4.06
C ARG A 53 28.73 22.22 -5.33
N LYS A 54 28.88 23.12 -6.30
CA LYS A 54 28.25 23.03 -7.62
C LYS A 54 28.59 21.73 -8.33
N SER A 55 29.84 21.27 -8.21
CA SER A 55 30.32 20.02 -8.83
C SER A 55 29.60 18.78 -8.28
N THR A 56 29.45 18.68 -6.95
CA THR A 56 28.76 17.54 -6.32
C THR A 56 27.26 17.57 -6.60
N LEU A 57 26.63 18.76 -6.56
CA LEU A 57 25.23 18.90 -6.98
C LEU A 57 25.02 18.50 -8.44
N GLY A 58 25.93 18.92 -9.33
CA GLY A 58 25.87 18.54 -10.75
C GLY A 58 26.00 17.03 -10.97
N LEU A 59 26.84 16.35 -10.19
CA LEU A 59 26.92 14.88 -10.24
C LEU A 59 25.62 14.21 -9.74
N GLY A 60 24.93 14.82 -8.78
CA GLY A 60 23.68 14.32 -8.20
C GLY A 60 22.41 14.75 -8.94
N SER A 61 22.50 15.57 -9.99
CA SER A 61 21.36 16.15 -10.70
C SER A 61 21.77 16.78 -12.03
N GLU A 62 21.20 16.27 -13.12
CA GLU A 62 21.43 16.82 -14.47
C GLU A 62 20.94 18.28 -14.58
N MET A 63 19.85 18.62 -13.89
CA MET A 63 19.32 19.99 -13.88
C MET A 63 20.33 20.97 -13.26
N PHE A 64 20.94 20.62 -12.12
CA PHE A 64 21.97 21.45 -11.51
C PHE A 64 23.25 21.48 -12.36
N GLU A 65 23.65 20.35 -12.95
CA GLU A 65 24.79 20.30 -13.86
C GLU A 65 24.62 21.29 -15.03
N SER A 66 23.46 21.27 -15.69
CA SER A 66 23.12 22.19 -16.77
C SER A 66 23.12 23.65 -16.30
N THR A 67 22.56 23.90 -15.11
CA THR A 67 22.49 25.25 -14.51
C THR A 67 23.89 25.81 -14.21
N PHE A 68 24.84 24.97 -13.81
CA PHE A 68 26.18 25.41 -13.42
C PHE A 68 27.22 25.35 -14.55
N ARG A 69 26.98 24.59 -15.63
CA ARG A 69 27.90 24.53 -16.79
C ARG A 69 27.78 25.70 -17.76
N GLY A 70 26.63 26.37 -17.82
CA GLY A 70 26.42 27.53 -18.70
C GLY A 70 27.21 28.77 -18.27
N PRO A 71 27.27 29.83 -19.12
CA PRO A 71 27.86 31.12 -18.76
C PRO A 71 27.30 31.63 -17.43
N GLN A 72 28.16 31.69 -16.41
CA GLN A 72 27.73 32.00 -15.04
C GLN A 72 27.52 33.50 -14.83
N ASP A 73 27.89 34.36 -15.79
CA ASP A 73 27.84 35.82 -15.63
C ASP A 73 26.42 36.31 -15.31
N ALA A 74 25.41 35.79 -15.98
CA ALA A 74 24.02 36.13 -15.71
C ALA A 74 23.56 35.67 -14.32
N PHE A 75 23.99 34.48 -13.90
CA PHE A 75 23.70 33.95 -12.56
C PHE A 75 24.40 34.79 -11.48
N LEU A 76 25.67 35.15 -11.67
CA LEU A 76 26.45 35.93 -10.70
C LEU A 76 25.95 37.37 -10.59
N VAL A 77 25.50 38.00 -11.68
CA VAL A 77 25.00 39.38 -11.68
C VAL A 77 23.58 39.46 -11.11
N ALA A 78 22.73 38.48 -11.37
CA ALA A 78 21.33 38.50 -10.95
C ALA A 78 21.08 37.89 -9.55
N SER A 79 22.00 37.08 -9.02
CA SER A 79 21.80 36.40 -7.75
C SER A 79 22.13 37.30 -6.56
N GLU A 80 21.30 37.22 -5.52
CA GLU A 80 21.68 37.67 -4.19
C GLU A 80 22.95 36.93 -3.75
N THR A 81 23.80 37.59 -2.95
CA THR A 81 25.02 36.95 -2.41
C THR A 81 24.95 36.85 -0.90
N TYR A 82 25.54 35.79 -0.35
CA TYR A 82 25.74 35.62 1.08
C TYR A 82 27.17 35.16 1.31
N GLU A 83 27.89 35.89 2.18
CA GLU A 83 29.34 35.69 2.38
C GLU A 83 30.13 35.73 1.06
N GLY A 84 29.70 36.55 0.10
CA GLY A 84 30.33 36.69 -1.22
C GLY A 84 30.03 35.56 -2.22
N LEU A 85 29.23 34.56 -1.84
CA LEU A 85 28.82 33.45 -2.69
C LEU A 85 27.42 33.67 -3.26
N PRO A 86 27.15 33.23 -4.51
CA PRO A 86 25.82 33.35 -5.09
C PRO A 86 24.81 32.47 -4.36
N MET A 87 23.61 33.03 -4.15
CA MET A 87 22.49 32.34 -3.54
C MET A 87 21.46 31.90 -4.58
N MET A 88 20.89 30.72 -4.38
CA MET A 88 19.77 30.22 -5.18
C MET A 88 18.64 29.74 -4.26
N ARG A 89 17.44 30.29 -4.47
CA ARG A 89 16.25 29.91 -3.69
C ARG A 89 15.64 28.62 -4.23
N MET A 90 15.35 27.71 -3.30
CA MET A 90 14.56 26.51 -3.51
C MET A 90 13.13 26.78 -3.01
N PHE A 91 12.14 26.47 -3.83
CA PHE A 91 10.72 26.72 -3.55
C PHE A 91 9.98 25.50 -2.99
N ASP A 92 10.66 24.38 -2.87
CA ASP A 92 10.13 23.14 -2.32
C ASP A 92 10.16 23.17 -0.78
N ASP A 93 9.50 22.19 -0.16
CA ASP A 93 9.52 22.05 1.28
C ASP A 93 10.95 21.87 1.81
N HIS A 94 11.23 22.47 2.96
CA HIS A 94 12.59 22.49 3.49
C HIS A 94 13.09 21.12 3.95
N GLU A 95 12.21 20.25 4.46
CA GLU A 95 12.57 18.90 4.91
C GLU A 95 12.82 18.00 3.69
N ASP A 96 12.03 18.15 2.63
CA ASP A 96 12.24 17.45 1.36
C ASP A 96 13.60 17.81 0.75
N VAL A 97 13.91 19.10 0.68
CA VAL A 97 15.19 19.61 0.12
C VAL A 97 16.37 19.13 0.96
N ASP A 98 16.26 19.20 2.28
CA ASP A 98 17.28 18.71 3.20
C ASP A 98 17.54 17.22 2.96
N ALA A 99 16.50 16.39 2.97
CA ALA A 99 16.61 14.95 2.77
C ALA A 99 17.15 14.58 1.38
N PHE A 100 16.75 15.32 0.33
CA PHE A 100 17.27 15.12 -1.02
C PHE A 100 18.76 15.46 -1.12
N PHE A 101 19.21 16.55 -0.52
CA PHE A 101 20.64 16.87 -0.49
C PHE A 101 21.43 15.87 0.34
N HIS A 102 20.92 15.41 1.48
CA HIS A 102 21.55 14.34 2.24
C HIS A 102 21.68 13.05 1.41
N ALA A 103 20.67 12.70 0.61
CA ALA A 103 20.73 11.55 -0.29
C ALA A 103 21.82 11.68 -1.37
N ILE A 104 22.16 12.90 -1.81
CA ILE A 104 23.24 13.15 -2.78
C ILE A 104 24.62 13.21 -2.10
N TYR A 105 24.72 13.90 -0.97
CA TYR A 105 25.99 14.27 -0.35
C TYR A 105 26.53 13.26 0.64
N ILE A 106 25.66 12.49 1.30
CA ILE A 106 26.05 11.60 2.40
C ILE A 106 25.89 10.15 1.97
N PRO A 107 26.99 9.46 1.63
CA PRO A 107 26.94 8.04 1.30
C PRO A 107 26.28 7.23 2.40
N GLY A 108 25.30 6.41 2.04
CA GLY A 108 24.58 5.56 2.98
C GLY A 108 23.44 6.25 3.74
N TYR A 109 23.15 7.53 3.51
CA TYR A 109 22.03 8.23 4.15
C TYR A 109 20.70 7.48 3.99
N GLN A 110 20.33 7.15 2.75
CA GLN A 110 19.09 6.39 2.48
C GLN A 110 19.11 5.02 3.17
N ARG A 111 20.25 4.31 3.14
CA ARG A 111 20.38 3.03 3.83
C ARG A 111 20.19 3.17 5.34
N ALA A 112 20.77 4.20 5.96
CA ALA A 112 20.58 4.47 7.38
C ALA A 112 19.10 4.72 7.72
N ARG A 113 18.42 5.57 6.95
CA ARG A 113 16.98 5.83 7.10
C ARG A 113 16.12 4.58 6.91
N TYR A 114 16.48 3.74 5.94
CA TYR A 114 15.82 2.47 5.71
C TYR A 114 15.98 1.53 6.91
N GLU A 115 17.20 1.36 7.43
CA GLU A 115 17.47 0.47 8.57
C GLU A 115 16.85 0.98 9.87
N GLU A 116 16.72 2.30 10.09
CA GLU A 116 15.99 2.90 11.22
C GLU A 116 14.52 2.46 11.29
N HIS A 117 13.93 2.14 10.14
CA HIS A 117 12.51 1.77 10.00
C HIS A 117 12.32 0.27 9.79
N LYS A 118 13.40 -0.51 9.83
CA LYS A 118 13.40 -1.93 9.53
C LYS A 118 13.18 -2.76 10.78
N ASP A 119 12.22 -3.66 10.69
CA ASP A 119 12.02 -4.72 11.65
C ASP A 119 12.72 -6.02 11.21
N ARG A 120 13.23 -6.77 12.18
CA ARG A 120 13.99 -8.00 11.94
C ARG A 120 13.17 -9.12 11.30
N GLU A 121 11.87 -9.20 11.57
CA GLU A 121 10.98 -10.28 11.12
C GLU A 121 10.28 -9.92 9.81
N ILE A 122 9.79 -8.68 9.68
CA ILE A 122 8.94 -8.26 8.55
C ILE A 122 9.61 -7.31 7.57
N GLY A 123 10.86 -6.90 7.84
CA GLY A 123 11.53 -5.88 7.06
C GLY A 123 10.99 -4.49 7.38
N LEU A 124 10.99 -3.61 6.39
CA LEU A 124 10.63 -2.20 6.55
C LEU A 124 9.19 -2.05 7.06
N VAL A 125 8.95 -1.53 8.26
CA VAL A 125 7.59 -1.42 8.85
C VAL A 125 6.77 -0.33 8.15
N ARG A 126 7.42 0.77 7.79
CA ARG A 126 6.83 1.92 7.11
C ARG A 126 7.83 2.56 6.18
N VAL A 127 7.35 3.18 5.11
CA VAL A 127 8.20 4.02 4.27
C VAL A 127 8.75 5.17 5.12
N PRO A 128 10.08 5.42 5.11
CA PRO A 128 10.64 6.55 5.85
C PRO A 128 9.97 7.86 5.41
N PRO A 129 9.57 8.75 6.34
CA PRO A 129 8.79 9.94 6.00
C PRO A 129 9.44 10.87 4.96
N SER A 130 10.77 10.86 4.86
CA SER A 130 11.52 11.69 3.91
C SER A 130 11.54 11.15 2.47
N TYR A 131 11.14 9.90 2.26
CA TYR A 131 11.28 9.22 0.97
C TYR A 131 10.39 9.81 -0.14
N PRO A 132 9.09 10.10 0.11
CA PRO A 132 8.26 10.78 -0.90
C PRO A 132 8.86 12.10 -1.39
N GLY A 133 9.38 12.92 -0.46
CA GLY A 133 10.08 14.16 -0.76
C GLY A 133 11.30 13.96 -1.64
N ILE A 134 12.18 13.02 -1.27
CA ILE A 134 13.36 12.66 -2.07
C ILE A 134 12.95 12.25 -3.49
N LEU A 135 11.91 11.43 -3.65
CA LEU A 135 11.49 10.94 -4.96
C LEU A 135 10.91 12.06 -5.85
N ARG A 136 10.09 12.95 -5.27
CA ARG A 136 9.56 14.14 -5.95
C ARG A 136 10.69 15.05 -6.44
N LEU A 137 11.68 15.33 -5.58
CA LEU A 137 12.81 16.17 -5.94
C LEU A 137 13.80 15.48 -6.89
N ALA A 138 14.01 14.17 -6.75
CA ALA A 138 14.80 13.39 -7.70
C ALA A 138 14.25 13.48 -9.11
N ARG A 139 12.92 13.41 -9.28
CA ARG A 139 12.29 13.64 -10.57
C ARG A 139 12.42 15.10 -11.04
N LYS A 140 12.12 16.07 -10.16
CA LYS A 140 12.16 17.51 -10.49
C LYS A 140 13.55 17.96 -10.95
N PHE A 141 14.59 17.47 -10.29
CA PHE A 141 15.97 17.85 -10.55
C PHE A 141 16.72 16.81 -11.41
N ILE A 142 16.05 15.79 -11.94
CA ILE A 142 16.64 14.78 -12.82
C ILE A 142 17.88 14.16 -12.15
N ALA A 143 17.68 13.63 -10.93
CA ALA A 143 18.71 12.93 -10.19
C ALA A 143 19.02 11.56 -10.83
N PRO A 144 20.22 11.00 -10.60
CA PRO A 144 20.58 9.67 -11.09
C PRO A 144 19.55 8.60 -10.69
N PRO A 145 19.25 7.60 -11.55
CA PRO A 145 18.24 6.58 -11.28
C PRO A 145 18.41 5.87 -9.93
N GLY A 146 19.66 5.65 -9.49
CA GLY A 146 19.96 4.99 -8.21
C GLY A 146 19.37 5.71 -6.99
N VAL A 147 19.19 7.04 -7.03
CA VAL A 147 18.54 7.80 -5.93
C VAL A 147 17.06 7.45 -5.85
N ALA A 148 16.38 7.35 -6.99
CA ALA A 148 14.98 6.99 -7.08
C ALA A 148 14.76 5.50 -6.79
N GLU A 149 15.57 4.61 -7.35
CA GLU A 149 15.48 3.15 -7.16
C GLU A 149 15.60 2.73 -5.70
N ALA A 150 16.52 3.35 -4.95
CA ALA A 150 16.68 3.10 -3.52
C ALA A 150 15.41 3.46 -2.73
N VAL A 151 14.76 4.58 -3.10
CA VAL A 151 13.50 5.01 -2.48
C VAL A 151 12.34 4.12 -2.89
N THR A 152 12.23 3.74 -4.17
CA THR A 152 11.10 2.93 -4.67
C THR A 152 11.13 1.53 -4.10
N SER A 153 12.32 0.97 -3.85
CA SER A 153 12.46 -0.35 -3.22
C SER A 153 11.80 -0.43 -1.84
N ALA A 154 11.73 0.67 -1.09
CA ALA A 154 11.02 0.74 0.18
C ALA A 154 9.50 0.60 0.01
N PHE A 155 8.93 1.20 -1.04
CA PHE A 155 7.50 1.05 -1.35
C PHE A 155 7.19 -0.39 -1.80
N ASP A 156 8.03 -0.99 -2.65
CA ASP A 156 7.87 -2.39 -3.09
C ASP A 156 8.04 -3.40 -1.93
N GLU A 157 8.70 -3.01 -0.84
CA GLU A 157 8.82 -3.83 0.36
C GLU A 157 7.59 -3.73 1.26
N VAL A 158 7.03 -2.53 1.41
CA VAL A 158 5.85 -2.28 2.23
C VAL A 158 4.58 -2.77 1.52
N TRP A 159 4.44 -2.51 0.22
CA TRP A 159 3.31 -2.91 -0.62
C TRP A 159 3.78 -3.78 -1.80
N PRO A 160 4.27 -5.01 -1.53
CA PRO A 160 4.74 -5.89 -2.58
C PRO A 160 3.60 -6.29 -3.51
N SER A 161 3.92 -6.47 -4.79
CA SER A 161 3.01 -7.09 -5.75
C SER A 161 2.79 -8.58 -5.48
N ASP A 162 3.70 -9.26 -4.79
CA ASP A 162 3.55 -10.65 -4.38
C ASP A 162 2.53 -10.80 -3.24
N MET A 163 1.43 -11.49 -3.51
CA MET A 163 0.34 -11.73 -2.54
C MET A 163 0.85 -12.38 -1.25
N HIS A 164 1.70 -13.40 -1.36
CA HIS A 164 2.16 -14.15 -0.19
C HIS A 164 3.08 -13.31 0.69
N LYS A 165 3.92 -12.46 0.10
CA LYS A 165 4.74 -11.49 0.83
C LYS A 165 3.87 -10.46 1.55
N PHE A 166 2.85 -9.92 0.87
CA PHE A 166 1.89 -8.99 1.48
C PHE A 166 1.14 -9.63 2.66
N MET A 167 0.48 -10.78 2.44
CA MET A 167 -0.34 -11.43 3.48
C MET A 167 0.48 -11.85 4.70
N ARG A 168 1.73 -12.31 4.49
CA ARG A 168 2.64 -12.66 5.60
C ARG A 168 2.96 -11.44 6.44
N ARG A 169 3.28 -10.32 5.79
CA ARG A 169 3.58 -9.06 6.44
C ARG A 169 2.39 -8.58 7.28
N GLU A 170 1.21 -8.49 6.68
CA GLU A 170 -0.01 -8.09 7.37
C GLU A 170 -0.31 -9.00 8.58
N SER A 171 -0.16 -10.31 8.43
CA SER A 171 -0.38 -11.28 9.51
C SER A 171 0.54 -11.08 10.71
N VAL A 172 1.76 -10.56 10.50
CA VAL A 172 2.69 -10.26 11.60
C VAL A 172 2.36 -8.91 12.24
N LEU A 173 2.05 -7.89 11.43
CA LEU A 173 1.61 -6.59 11.94
C LEU A 173 0.34 -6.70 12.79
N ALA A 174 -0.67 -7.43 12.29
CA ALA A 174 -1.91 -7.69 13.03
C ALA A 174 -1.67 -8.41 14.35
N ARG A 175 -0.74 -9.37 14.38
CA ARG A 175 -0.38 -10.09 15.62
C ARG A 175 0.29 -9.18 16.64
N ARG A 176 1.22 -8.31 16.22
CA ARG A 176 1.88 -7.36 17.12
C ARG A 176 0.91 -6.34 17.70
N ALA A 177 -0.01 -5.88 16.85
CA ALA A 177 -1.09 -5.01 17.27
C ALA A 177 -1.95 -5.69 18.34
N GLN A 178 -2.31 -6.96 18.12
CA GLN A 178 -3.05 -7.75 19.11
C GLN A 178 -2.26 -8.02 20.40
N ASP A 179 -0.96 -8.31 20.31
CA ASP A 179 -0.11 -8.54 21.48
C ASP A 179 0.03 -7.25 22.33
N THR A 180 0.09 -6.07 21.68
CA THR A 180 0.10 -4.77 22.37
C THR A 180 -1.24 -4.49 23.05
N LEU A 181 -2.35 -4.89 22.44
CA LEU A 181 -3.67 -4.73 23.04
C LEU A 181 -3.84 -5.60 24.29
N ARG A 182 -3.38 -6.85 24.23
CA ARG A 182 -3.42 -7.77 25.37
C ARG A 182 -2.57 -7.31 26.54
N SER A 183 -1.45 -6.61 26.30
CA SER A 183 -0.67 -6.05 27.41
C SER A 183 -1.43 -4.97 28.15
N VAL A 184 -2.23 -4.14 27.45
CA VAL A 184 -3.06 -3.10 28.06
C VAL A 184 -4.22 -3.74 28.86
N GLU A 185 -4.88 -4.77 28.31
CA GLU A 185 -5.99 -5.45 29.01
C GLU A 185 -5.59 -6.06 30.36
N ASN A 186 -4.36 -6.58 30.47
CA ASN A 186 -3.88 -7.19 31.71
C ASN A 186 -3.51 -6.15 32.80
N GLU A 187 -3.30 -4.90 32.42
CA GLU A 187 -3.00 -3.82 33.37
C GLU A 187 -4.29 -3.20 33.95
N ASP A 188 -5.40 -3.26 33.20
CA ASP A 188 -6.66 -2.57 33.49
C ASP A 188 -7.88 -3.51 33.67
N GLU A 189 -7.73 -4.66 34.38
CA GLU A 189 -8.85 -5.57 34.69
C GLU A 189 -10.03 -4.89 35.44
N GLU A 190 -9.84 -3.69 36.02
CA GLU A 190 -10.89 -2.92 36.70
C GLU A 190 -11.79 -2.07 35.77
N LEU A 191 -11.43 -1.86 34.50
CA LEU A 191 -12.15 -0.94 33.58
C LEU A 191 -13.17 -1.61 32.62
N ALA A 192 -13.28 -2.94 32.65
CA ALA A 192 -14.01 -3.72 31.63
C ALA A 192 -15.56 -3.67 31.67
N ALA A 193 -16.18 -2.75 32.41
CA ALA A 193 -17.63 -2.72 32.61
C ALA A 193 -18.33 -1.46 32.08
N GLY A 194 -18.24 -1.20 30.77
CA GLY A 194 -19.35 -0.59 30.02
C GLY A 194 -19.29 0.91 29.68
N GLU A 195 -18.19 1.62 29.94
CA GLU A 195 -17.96 2.96 29.38
C GLU A 195 -17.01 2.90 28.17
N GLU A 196 -17.16 3.82 27.21
CA GLU A 196 -16.21 3.97 26.10
C GLU A 196 -14.82 4.25 26.67
N VAL A 197 -13.99 3.21 26.73
CA VAL A 197 -12.59 3.33 27.15
C VAL A 197 -11.84 4.01 26.00
N LEU A 198 -11.81 5.33 26.04
CA LEU A 198 -10.81 6.10 25.31
C LEU A 198 -9.52 6.08 26.13
N ASP A 199 -8.38 6.00 25.46
CA ASP A 199 -7.09 6.19 26.12
C ASP A 199 -6.93 7.63 26.64
N GLU A 200 -5.81 7.91 27.28
CA GLU A 200 -5.47 9.25 27.79
C GLU A 200 -5.48 10.36 26.71
N ASN A 201 -5.41 9.99 25.43
CA ASN A 201 -5.44 10.90 24.28
C ASN A 201 -6.82 11.01 23.64
N GLY A 202 -7.83 10.30 24.15
CA GLY A 202 -9.14 10.24 23.52
C GLY A 202 -9.22 9.28 22.33
N GLU A 203 -8.23 8.40 22.14
CA GLU A 203 -8.18 7.43 21.05
C GLU A 203 -8.78 6.08 21.49
N ASN A 204 -9.40 5.37 20.55
CA ASN A 204 -9.91 4.02 20.82
C ASN A 204 -8.70 3.06 20.87
N PRO A 205 -8.47 2.31 21.96
CA PRO A 205 -7.32 1.43 22.08
C PRO A 205 -7.31 0.34 20.99
N TRP A 206 -8.50 -0.07 20.50
CA TRP A 206 -8.64 -1.05 19.42
C TRP A 206 -8.31 -0.50 18.03
N ASP A 207 -8.08 0.81 17.90
CA ASP A 207 -7.55 1.42 16.68
C ASP A 207 -6.06 1.09 16.54
N VAL A 208 -5.77 0.15 15.66
CA VAL A 208 -4.41 -0.34 15.42
C VAL A 208 -3.76 0.35 14.22
N THR A 209 -4.33 1.45 13.71
CA THR A 209 -3.83 2.17 12.52
C THR A 209 -2.36 2.54 12.65
N ARG A 210 -1.90 2.93 13.85
CA ARG A 210 -0.50 3.30 14.12
C ARG A 210 0.55 2.21 13.84
N PHE A 211 0.13 0.94 13.77
CA PHE A 211 1.02 -0.18 13.49
C PHE A 211 1.26 -0.40 11.99
N PHE A 212 0.46 0.23 11.14
CA PHE A 212 0.49 0.04 9.70
C PHE A 212 0.99 1.31 9.00
N SER A 213 1.52 1.15 7.80
CA SER A 213 1.79 2.30 6.92
C SER A 213 0.48 2.98 6.53
N ASP A 214 0.51 4.29 6.29
CA ASP A 214 -0.63 5.03 5.74
C ASP A 214 -0.73 4.78 4.22
N PRO A 215 -1.70 3.97 3.76
CA PRO A 215 -1.81 3.67 2.35
C PRO A 215 -2.41 4.83 1.55
N VAL A 216 -3.09 5.80 2.18
CA VAL A 216 -3.69 6.91 1.44
C VAL A 216 -2.64 7.93 1.03
N SER A 217 -1.77 8.31 1.97
CA SER A 217 -0.61 9.12 1.64
C SER A 217 0.28 8.42 0.61
N ALA A 218 0.49 7.10 0.75
CA ALA A 218 1.26 6.33 -0.23
C ALA A 218 0.60 6.30 -1.61
N TYR A 219 -0.73 6.15 -1.69
CA TYR A 219 -1.47 6.17 -2.94
C TYR A 219 -1.33 7.53 -3.64
N SER A 220 -1.53 8.62 -2.89
CA SER A 220 -1.40 9.98 -3.42
C SER A 220 -0.02 10.26 -4.00
N GLU A 221 1.04 9.76 -3.35
CA GLU A 221 2.41 9.93 -3.82
C GLU A 221 2.70 9.01 -5.03
N ALA A 222 2.23 7.76 -5.00
CA ALA A 222 2.48 6.79 -6.05
C ALA A 222 1.76 7.13 -7.37
N GLU A 223 0.55 7.69 -7.33
CA GLU A 223 -0.21 8.11 -8.52
C GLU A 223 0.57 9.13 -9.37
N GLY A 224 1.35 9.99 -8.72
CA GLY A 224 2.16 11.00 -9.40
C GLY A 224 3.53 10.53 -9.86
N LEU A 225 3.98 9.32 -9.52
CA LEU A 225 5.38 8.92 -9.62
C LEU A 225 5.51 7.58 -10.38
N PRO A 226 5.92 7.60 -11.68
CA PRO A 226 6.03 6.40 -12.51
C PRO A 226 6.77 5.21 -11.88
N PRO A 227 7.88 5.41 -11.14
CA PRO A 227 8.58 4.31 -10.48
C PRO A 227 7.78 3.57 -9.40
N LEU A 228 6.71 4.18 -8.87
CA LEU A 228 5.84 3.61 -7.83
C LEU A 228 4.55 2.98 -8.37
N LEU A 229 4.27 3.07 -9.67
CA LEU A 229 3.00 2.62 -10.23
C LEU A 229 2.73 1.13 -9.96
N ASN A 230 3.76 0.30 -9.90
CA ASN A 230 3.60 -1.13 -9.57
C ASN A 230 3.16 -1.40 -8.11
N ALA A 231 3.31 -0.45 -7.19
CA ALA A 231 2.80 -0.59 -5.83
C ALA A 231 1.30 -0.22 -5.73
N LEU A 232 0.77 0.57 -6.67
CA LEU A 232 -0.59 1.12 -6.60
C LEU A 232 -1.68 0.07 -6.38
N PRO A 233 -1.71 -1.09 -7.08
CA PRO A 233 -2.81 -2.04 -6.86
C PRO A 233 -2.78 -2.68 -5.48
N THR A 234 -1.59 -2.90 -4.90
CA THR A 234 -1.46 -3.37 -3.51
C THR A 234 -1.86 -2.29 -2.52
N ILE A 235 -1.48 -1.03 -2.76
CA ILE A 235 -1.91 0.12 -1.93
C ILE A 235 -3.43 0.32 -1.99
N ALA A 236 -4.04 0.18 -3.18
CA ALA A 236 -5.48 0.27 -3.38
C ALA A 236 -6.22 -0.85 -2.64
N TYR A 237 -5.68 -2.07 -2.70
CA TYR A 237 -6.14 -3.18 -1.87
C TYR A 237 -5.97 -2.90 -0.37
N ASP A 238 -4.87 -2.25 0.03
CA ASP A 238 -4.62 -1.85 1.41
C ASP A 238 -5.71 -0.91 1.92
N ILE A 239 -6.06 0.10 1.13
CA ILE A 239 -7.21 0.98 1.36
C ILE A 239 -8.52 0.17 1.43
N ALA A 240 -8.76 -0.72 0.47
CA ALA A 240 -10.00 -1.48 0.37
C ALA A 240 -10.26 -2.38 1.58
N HIS A 241 -9.24 -3.10 2.07
CA HIS A 241 -9.41 -4.05 3.16
C HIS A 241 -9.33 -3.42 4.56
N ALA A 242 -8.91 -2.14 4.67
CA ALA A 242 -8.90 -1.39 5.92
C ALA A 242 -9.97 -0.30 5.99
N LYS A 243 -10.82 -0.18 4.96
CA LYS A 243 -11.93 0.78 4.94
C LYS A 243 -13.13 0.25 5.72
N TRP A 244 -13.45 0.92 6.82
CA TRP A 244 -14.73 0.83 7.52
C TRP A 244 -15.65 1.99 7.10
N ALA A 245 -16.96 1.84 7.25
CA ALA A 245 -17.86 2.98 7.14
C ALA A 245 -17.57 3.96 8.29
N GLU A 246 -17.73 5.28 8.07
CA GLU A 246 -17.36 6.29 9.07
C GLU A 246 -18.11 6.15 10.40
N ASP A 247 -19.33 5.62 10.35
CA ASP A 247 -20.18 5.42 11.51
C ASP A 247 -20.10 3.99 12.10
N ASP A 248 -19.42 3.07 11.41
CA ASP A 248 -19.27 1.69 11.85
C ASP A 248 -17.99 1.55 12.69
N ILE A 249 -18.08 1.92 13.97
CA ILE A 249 -17.07 1.49 14.94
C ILE A 249 -17.25 -0.02 15.12
N PRO A 250 -16.22 -0.85 14.84
CA PRO A 250 -16.34 -2.28 15.04
C PRO A 250 -16.65 -2.61 16.50
N PRO A 251 -17.27 -3.77 16.76
CA PRO A 251 -17.54 -4.23 18.12
C PRO A 251 -16.27 -4.16 18.99
N PRO A 252 -16.39 -3.79 20.28
CA PRO A 252 -15.27 -3.83 21.22
C PRO A 252 -14.58 -5.20 21.19
N GLY A 253 -13.25 -5.21 21.32
CA GLY A 253 -12.48 -6.45 21.28
C GLY A 253 -11.97 -6.86 19.90
N ILE A 254 -12.29 -6.11 18.85
CA ILE A 254 -11.84 -6.38 17.48
C ILE A 254 -10.86 -5.28 17.06
N PRO A 255 -9.55 -5.58 16.92
CA PRO A 255 -8.59 -4.63 16.37
C PRO A 255 -9.02 -4.18 14.97
N PHE A 256 -9.00 -2.87 14.72
CA PHE A 256 -9.38 -2.32 13.43
C PHE A 256 -8.41 -1.24 12.95
N ARG A 257 -8.34 -1.07 11.64
CA ARG A 257 -7.61 0.03 10.99
C ARG A 257 -8.64 1.05 10.53
N ARG A 258 -8.37 2.33 10.79
CA ARG A 258 -9.24 3.45 10.45
C ARG A 258 -8.61 4.25 9.33
N ILE A 259 -9.17 4.14 8.13
CA ILE A 259 -8.74 4.91 6.96
C ILE A 259 -9.79 5.95 6.61
N HIS A 260 -9.45 7.22 6.80
CA HIS A 260 -10.35 8.34 6.49
C HIS A 260 -10.11 8.90 5.10
N LEU A 261 -10.74 8.33 4.07
CA LEU A 261 -10.58 8.84 2.70
C LEU A 261 -10.95 10.33 2.55
N PHE A 262 -11.97 10.82 3.25
CA PHE A 262 -12.43 12.21 3.12
C PHE A 262 -11.56 13.23 3.85
N ARG A 263 -10.77 12.80 4.84
CA ARG A 263 -9.80 13.67 5.51
C ARG A 263 -8.50 13.78 4.71
N THR A 264 -8.37 13.01 3.64
CA THR A 264 -7.14 12.97 2.85
C THR A 264 -7.14 14.05 1.78
N LYS A 265 -5.95 14.37 1.28
CA LYS A 265 -5.76 15.30 0.15
C LYS A 265 -6.00 14.65 -1.21
N LEU A 266 -6.62 13.47 -1.27
CA LEU A 266 -6.90 12.79 -2.53
C LEU A 266 -7.92 13.59 -3.37
N PRO A 267 -7.71 13.69 -4.69
CA PRO A 267 -8.71 14.27 -5.58
C PRO A 267 -10.06 13.53 -5.48
N PRO A 268 -11.21 14.23 -5.58
CA PRO A 268 -12.53 13.59 -5.55
C PRO A 268 -12.71 12.48 -6.60
N GLN A 269 -12.11 12.65 -7.78
CA GLN A 269 -12.12 11.66 -8.86
C GLN A 269 -11.38 10.38 -8.45
N THR A 270 -10.24 10.50 -7.78
CA THR A 270 -9.47 9.37 -7.24
C THR A 270 -10.27 8.63 -6.16
N ILE A 271 -10.94 9.36 -5.26
CA ILE A 271 -11.84 8.75 -4.26
C ILE A 271 -12.99 7.98 -4.93
N GLN A 272 -13.60 8.56 -5.97
CA GLN A 272 -14.66 7.90 -6.74
C GLN A 272 -14.16 6.63 -7.44
N SER A 273 -12.96 6.67 -8.03
CA SER A 273 -12.32 5.52 -8.67
C SER A 273 -12.05 4.41 -7.65
N LEU A 274 -11.44 4.75 -6.51
CA LEU A 274 -11.20 3.81 -5.41
C LEU A 274 -12.50 3.15 -4.92
N ASN A 275 -13.57 3.93 -4.72
CA ASN A 275 -14.86 3.37 -4.29
C ASN A 275 -15.47 2.43 -5.34
N SER A 276 -15.37 2.78 -6.62
CA SER A 276 -15.83 1.92 -7.73
C SER A 276 -15.03 0.61 -7.76
N GLY A 277 -13.71 0.70 -7.57
CA GLY A 277 -12.84 -0.48 -7.52
C GLY A 277 -13.08 -1.36 -6.29
N ILE A 278 -13.34 -0.78 -5.12
CA ILE A 278 -13.73 -1.52 -3.90
C ILE A 278 -15.03 -2.31 -4.16
N ALA A 279 -16.02 -1.70 -4.81
CA ALA A 279 -17.27 -2.37 -5.14
C ALA A 279 -17.06 -3.53 -6.13
N ALA A 280 -16.25 -3.32 -7.19
CA ALA A 280 -15.91 -4.37 -8.15
C ALA A 280 -15.12 -5.53 -7.51
N TYR A 281 -14.13 -5.20 -6.67
CA TYR A 281 -13.36 -6.15 -5.88
C TYR A 281 -14.26 -6.99 -4.97
N ARG A 282 -15.18 -6.34 -4.24
CA ARG A 282 -16.15 -7.03 -3.35
C ARG A 282 -17.05 -7.97 -4.13
N ALA A 283 -17.64 -7.51 -5.24
CA ALA A 283 -18.53 -8.33 -6.06
C ALA A 283 -17.82 -9.60 -6.57
N ASP A 284 -16.56 -9.46 -7.01
CA ASP A 284 -15.78 -10.60 -7.49
C ASP A 284 -15.33 -11.54 -6.36
N CYS A 285 -15.11 -11.01 -5.14
CA CYS A 285 -14.89 -11.85 -3.97
C CYS A 285 -16.14 -12.68 -3.65
N VAL A 286 -17.33 -12.05 -3.63
CA VAL A 286 -18.59 -12.77 -3.37
C VAL A 286 -18.79 -13.92 -4.36
N ASP A 287 -18.51 -13.69 -5.65
CA ASP A 287 -18.56 -14.74 -6.66
C ASP A 287 -17.51 -15.84 -6.43
N LYS A 288 -16.22 -15.48 -6.39
CA LYS A 288 -15.11 -16.46 -6.38
C LYS A 288 -14.99 -17.25 -5.08
N PHE A 289 -15.43 -16.68 -3.96
CA PHE A 289 -15.44 -17.35 -2.66
C PHE A 289 -16.79 -17.99 -2.33
N SER A 290 -17.80 -17.92 -3.20
CA SER A 290 -19.08 -18.59 -3.00
C SER A 290 -18.95 -20.11 -2.93
N PHE A 291 -19.89 -20.75 -2.24
CA PHE A 291 -19.92 -22.21 -2.19
C PHE A 291 -20.25 -22.81 -3.57
N GLU A 292 -21.05 -22.11 -4.36
CA GLU A 292 -21.39 -22.43 -5.74
C GLU A 292 -20.13 -22.46 -6.62
N SER A 293 -19.26 -21.47 -6.49
CA SER A 293 -17.97 -21.41 -7.19
C SER A 293 -17.06 -22.58 -6.80
N PHE A 294 -17.06 -22.96 -5.51
CA PHE A 294 -16.35 -24.16 -5.04
C PHE A 294 -16.90 -25.44 -5.67
N VAL A 295 -18.22 -25.62 -5.67
CA VAL A 295 -18.91 -26.76 -6.28
C VAL A 295 -18.58 -26.85 -7.78
N LEU A 296 -18.54 -25.72 -8.47
CA LEU A 296 -18.34 -25.66 -9.92
C LEU A 296 -16.87 -25.87 -10.34
N TYR A 297 -15.93 -25.25 -9.64
CA TYR A 297 -14.52 -25.18 -10.08
C TYR A 297 -13.54 -25.92 -9.18
N GLY A 298 -13.91 -26.15 -7.92
CA GLY A 298 -13.01 -26.64 -6.87
C GLY A 298 -13.23 -28.09 -6.47
N TRP A 299 -14.42 -28.66 -6.66
CA TRP A 299 -14.78 -29.96 -6.05
C TRP A 299 -14.66 -31.16 -7.02
N PRO A 300 -13.62 -32.00 -6.89
CA PRO A 300 -13.51 -33.24 -7.66
C PRO A 300 -14.35 -34.36 -7.03
N VAL A 301 -15.62 -34.50 -7.44
CA VAL A 301 -16.59 -35.48 -6.91
C VAL A 301 -15.99 -36.90 -6.77
N ARG A 302 -15.25 -37.35 -7.78
CA ARG A 302 -14.64 -38.69 -7.85
C ARG A 302 -13.54 -38.96 -6.80
N ARG A 303 -13.04 -37.93 -6.12
CA ARG A 303 -11.97 -38.07 -5.11
C ARG A 303 -12.51 -38.12 -3.67
N CYS A 304 -13.82 -38.00 -3.48
CA CYS A 304 -14.39 -38.11 -2.15
C CYS A 304 -14.28 -39.55 -1.63
N GLU A 305 -13.60 -39.73 -0.50
CA GLU A 305 -13.39 -41.03 0.15
C GLU A 305 -14.67 -41.58 0.78
N ARG A 306 -15.69 -40.72 0.95
CA ARG A 306 -16.99 -41.05 1.54
C ARG A 306 -18.10 -41.10 0.49
N THR A 307 -17.75 -41.38 -0.75
CA THR A 307 -18.72 -41.53 -1.84
C THR A 307 -19.60 -42.77 -1.56
N PRO A 308 -20.93 -42.65 -1.59
CA PRO A 308 -21.82 -43.80 -1.41
C PRO A 308 -21.53 -44.93 -2.41
N HIS A 309 -21.80 -46.18 -2.02
CA HIS A 309 -21.68 -47.34 -2.90
C HIS A 309 -22.59 -47.17 -4.13
N GLY A 310 -21.99 -46.96 -5.31
CA GLY A 310 -22.70 -46.59 -6.54
C GLY A 310 -22.05 -45.44 -7.31
N GLY A 311 -21.18 -44.66 -6.64
CA GLY A 311 -20.55 -43.49 -7.22
C GLY A 311 -21.48 -42.27 -7.20
N ALA A 312 -20.94 -41.10 -6.87
CA ALA A 312 -21.67 -39.85 -6.93
C ALA A 312 -21.49 -39.21 -8.31
N THR A 313 -22.60 -38.72 -8.87
CA THR A 313 -22.61 -37.98 -10.15
C THR A 313 -22.57 -36.47 -9.93
N SER A 314 -22.99 -36.01 -8.76
CA SER A 314 -22.99 -34.60 -8.38
C SER A 314 -22.36 -34.38 -6.99
N PRO A 315 -21.84 -33.17 -6.69
CA PRO A 315 -21.34 -32.84 -5.36
C PRO A 315 -22.39 -33.02 -4.25
N ALA A 316 -23.67 -32.74 -4.54
CA ALA A 316 -24.77 -32.83 -3.58
C ALA A 316 -25.02 -34.26 -3.06
N GLU A 317 -24.61 -35.29 -3.81
CA GLU A 317 -24.72 -36.70 -3.41
C GLU A 317 -23.60 -37.15 -2.44
N LEU A 318 -22.58 -36.31 -2.23
CA LEU A 318 -21.45 -36.66 -1.38
C LEU A 318 -21.81 -36.52 0.10
N ALA A 319 -21.41 -37.50 0.92
CA ALA A 319 -21.54 -37.39 2.37
C ALA A 319 -20.77 -36.19 2.96
N CYS A 320 -19.77 -35.66 2.24
CA CYS A 320 -19.03 -34.46 2.64
C CYS A 320 -19.75 -33.14 2.29
N PHE A 321 -20.86 -33.15 1.56
CA PHE A 321 -21.55 -31.94 1.06
C PHE A 321 -22.03 -31.03 2.19
N ALA A 322 -22.98 -31.51 2.99
CA ALA A 322 -23.58 -30.71 4.06
C ALA A 322 -22.56 -30.25 5.12
N PRO A 323 -21.60 -31.08 5.57
CA PRO A 323 -20.56 -30.63 6.50
C PRO A 323 -19.64 -29.54 5.93
N LEU A 324 -19.27 -29.62 4.65
CA LEU A 324 -18.47 -28.56 4.00
C LEU A 324 -19.26 -27.27 3.80
N GLN A 325 -20.54 -27.37 3.45
CA GLN A 325 -21.41 -26.20 3.34
C GLN A 325 -21.55 -25.49 4.69
N ALA A 326 -21.80 -26.24 5.76
CA ALA A 326 -21.86 -25.70 7.12
C ALA A 326 -20.52 -25.10 7.57
N PHE A 327 -19.38 -25.68 7.17
CA PHE A 327 -18.07 -25.07 7.40
C PHE A 327 -17.91 -23.74 6.65
N TRP A 328 -18.29 -23.69 5.38
CA TRP A 328 -18.23 -22.50 4.55
C TRP A 328 -19.12 -21.38 5.12
N GLU A 329 -20.35 -21.70 5.51
CA GLU A 329 -21.28 -20.73 6.12
C GLU A 329 -20.70 -20.10 7.39
N ARG A 330 -19.98 -20.89 8.21
CA ARG A 330 -19.39 -20.38 9.45
C ARG A 330 -18.07 -19.63 9.27
N ARG A 331 -17.28 -19.99 8.25
CA ARG A 331 -15.86 -19.55 8.14
C ARG A 331 -15.56 -18.67 6.94
N VAL A 332 -16.44 -18.63 5.95
CA VAL A 332 -16.25 -17.86 4.71
C VAL A 332 -17.35 -16.82 4.55
N ARG A 333 -18.62 -17.20 4.74
CA ARG A 333 -19.75 -16.28 4.54
C ARG A 333 -19.66 -15.02 5.40
N SER A 334 -19.22 -15.14 6.66
CA SER A 334 -19.04 -13.98 7.55
C SER A 334 -17.95 -13.02 7.07
N THR A 335 -16.91 -13.51 6.40
CA THR A 335 -15.84 -12.68 5.81
C THR A 335 -16.31 -11.92 4.57
N LEU A 336 -17.45 -12.33 3.98
CA LEU A 336 -18.04 -11.70 2.81
C LEU A 336 -19.19 -10.73 3.16
N ASP A 337 -19.48 -10.53 4.44
CA ASP A 337 -20.58 -9.68 4.91
C ASP A 337 -20.41 -8.22 4.46
N ASP A 338 -21.46 -7.59 3.94
CA ASP A 338 -21.44 -6.22 3.38
C ASP A 338 -20.99 -5.13 4.36
N SER A 339 -21.11 -5.37 5.67
CA SER A 339 -20.71 -4.41 6.71
C SER A 339 -19.21 -4.37 6.98
N ALA A 340 -18.44 -5.39 6.56
CA ALA A 340 -17.02 -5.50 6.87
C ALA A 340 -16.14 -5.40 5.62
N PRO A 341 -14.91 -4.88 5.73
CA PRO A 341 -13.95 -5.01 4.65
C PRO A 341 -13.56 -6.49 4.45
N ILE A 342 -13.31 -6.87 3.19
CA ILE A 342 -12.87 -8.23 2.85
C ILE A 342 -11.34 -8.27 2.95
N ASP A 343 -10.83 -9.07 3.89
CA ASP A 343 -9.41 -9.37 4.00
C ASP A 343 -9.12 -10.78 3.47
N LEU A 344 -8.34 -10.84 2.38
CA LEU A 344 -7.91 -12.10 1.76
C LEU A 344 -7.06 -12.97 2.72
N GLY A 345 -6.44 -12.38 3.75
CA GLY A 345 -5.73 -13.07 4.82
C GLY A 345 -6.65 -13.89 5.72
N ASN A 346 -7.91 -13.48 5.89
CA ASN A 346 -8.85 -14.08 6.82
C ASN A 346 -9.56 -15.34 6.30
N PHE A 347 -9.45 -15.65 5.00
CA PHE A 347 -10.04 -16.88 4.46
C PHE A 347 -9.34 -18.15 4.99
N PRO A 348 -10.11 -19.23 5.23
CA PRO A 348 -9.59 -20.44 5.83
C PRO A 348 -8.48 -21.08 4.99
N VAL A 349 -7.35 -21.34 5.66
CA VAL A 349 -6.20 -22.06 5.09
C VAL A 349 -6.20 -23.55 5.43
N ARG A 350 -7.19 -24.01 6.22
CA ARG A 350 -7.41 -25.39 6.65
C ARG A 350 -8.90 -25.66 6.82
N CYS A 351 -9.31 -26.91 6.65
CA CYS A 351 -10.65 -27.40 7.01
C CYS A 351 -10.48 -28.55 8.00
N HIS A 352 -11.05 -28.42 9.20
CA HIS A 352 -10.90 -29.36 10.31
C HIS A 352 -12.20 -30.10 10.64
N GLU A 353 -13.16 -30.13 9.71
CA GLU A 353 -14.43 -30.83 9.92
C GLU A 353 -14.25 -32.34 9.95
N ARG A 354 -14.63 -32.97 11.07
CA ARG A 354 -14.53 -34.42 11.26
C ARG A 354 -15.36 -35.21 10.25
N GLU A 355 -16.43 -34.59 9.75
CA GLU A 355 -17.35 -35.20 8.79
C GLU A 355 -16.92 -35.04 7.33
N VAL A 356 -15.81 -34.32 7.09
CA VAL A 356 -15.25 -34.09 5.77
C VAL A 356 -14.02 -34.98 5.59
N CYS A 357 -13.95 -35.71 4.47
CA CYS A 357 -12.75 -36.50 4.16
C CYS A 357 -11.56 -35.60 3.78
N ALA A 358 -10.34 -36.12 3.92
CA ALA A 358 -9.12 -35.35 3.67
C ALA A 358 -9.08 -34.75 2.26
N SER A 359 -9.51 -35.53 1.25
CA SER A 359 -9.52 -35.06 -0.14
C SER A 359 -10.47 -33.88 -0.37
N CYS A 360 -11.67 -33.89 0.21
CA CYS A 360 -12.63 -32.78 0.06
C CYS A 360 -12.17 -31.54 0.84
N ALA A 361 -11.59 -31.72 2.02
CA ALA A 361 -10.98 -30.64 2.79
C ALA A 361 -9.81 -29.97 2.04
N GLU A 362 -8.94 -30.76 1.42
CA GLU A 362 -7.83 -30.25 0.61
C GLU A 362 -8.33 -29.51 -0.64
N ALA A 363 -9.34 -30.05 -1.32
CA ALA A 363 -9.96 -29.41 -2.48
C ALA A 363 -10.56 -28.04 -2.12
N PHE A 364 -11.24 -27.95 -0.98
CA PHE A 364 -11.78 -26.69 -0.46
C PHE A 364 -10.68 -25.67 -0.18
N VAL A 365 -9.65 -26.04 0.58
CA VAL A 365 -8.52 -25.16 0.89
C VAL A 365 -7.81 -24.69 -0.38
N ARG A 366 -7.63 -25.59 -1.35
CA ARG A 366 -7.03 -25.26 -2.64
C ARG A 366 -7.89 -24.28 -3.44
N HIS A 367 -9.21 -24.44 -3.43
CA HIS A 367 -10.11 -23.50 -4.05
C HIS A 367 -10.02 -22.11 -3.40
N MET A 368 -10.00 -22.02 -2.07
CA MET A 368 -9.79 -20.75 -1.35
C MET A 368 -8.44 -20.11 -1.69
N GLN A 369 -7.37 -20.88 -1.84
CA GLN A 369 -6.06 -20.38 -2.30
C GLN A 369 -6.12 -19.86 -3.73
N ASN A 370 -6.74 -20.62 -4.64
CA ASN A 370 -6.90 -20.22 -6.03
C ASN A 370 -7.76 -18.96 -6.14
N ALA A 371 -8.83 -18.83 -5.35
CA ALA A 371 -9.72 -17.68 -5.36
C ALA A 371 -8.98 -16.41 -4.91
N ARG A 372 -8.22 -16.48 -3.80
CA ARG A 372 -7.36 -15.38 -3.35
C ARG A 372 -6.37 -14.95 -4.43
N TYR A 373 -5.68 -15.91 -5.03
CA TYR A 373 -4.70 -15.62 -6.07
C TYR A 373 -5.34 -15.03 -7.33
N ALA A 374 -6.52 -15.52 -7.73
CA ALA A 374 -7.26 -14.98 -8.87
C ALA A 374 -7.72 -13.54 -8.63
N VAL A 375 -8.32 -13.26 -7.46
CA VAL A 375 -8.72 -11.90 -7.06
C VAL A 375 -7.51 -10.97 -7.00
N TRP A 376 -6.40 -11.45 -6.43
CA TRP A 376 -5.16 -10.68 -6.34
C TRP A 376 -4.66 -10.26 -7.72
N LEU A 377 -4.54 -11.18 -8.68
CA LEU A 377 -4.09 -10.87 -10.04
C LEU A 377 -5.01 -9.88 -10.80
N LYS A 378 -6.24 -9.68 -10.34
CA LYS A 378 -7.22 -8.76 -10.91
C LYS A 378 -7.25 -7.38 -10.24
N LEU A 379 -6.47 -7.16 -9.16
CA LEU A 379 -6.43 -5.86 -8.47
C LEU A 379 -6.20 -4.69 -9.43
N PRO A 380 -5.27 -4.75 -10.41
CA PRO A 380 -5.11 -3.65 -11.36
C PRO A 380 -6.38 -3.33 -12.16
N ALA A 381 -7.18 -4.34 -12.51
CA ALA A 381 -8.42 -4.12 -13.26
C ALA A 381 -9.53 -3.51 -12.41
N TYR A 382 -9.68 -3.89 -11.14
CA TYR A 382 -10.72 -3.31 -10.29
C TYR A 382 -10.51 -1.81 -10.09
N PHE A 383 -9.25 -1.36 -9.95
CA PHE A 383 -8.92 0.02 -9.64
C PHE A 383 -8.54 0.87 -10.88
N ASP A 384 -8.81 0.38 -12.09
CA ASP A 384 -8.46 1.05 -13.35
C ASP A 384 -6.96 1.38 -13.48
N LEU A 385 -6.12 0.45 -13.02
CA LEU A 385 -4.65 0.59 -12.96
C LEU A 385 -3.91 -0.19 -14.05
N THR A 386 -4.61 -0.90 -14.94
CA THR A 386 -4.00 -1.80 -15.94
C THR A 386 -3.05 -1.09 -16.91
N ALA A 387 -3.31 0.19 -17.21
CA ALA A 387 -2.46 1.00 -18.08
C ALA A 387 -1.13 1.44 -17.43
N TYR A 388 -1.02 1.34 -16.10
CA TYR A 388 0.09 1.89 -15.31
C TYR A 388 1.07 0.83 -14.81
N VAL A 389 0.62 -0.41 -14.68
CA VAL A 389 1.42 -1.50 -14.12
C VAL A 389 1.93 -2.44 -15.20
N ASN A 390 2.94 -3.23 -14.85
CA ASN A 390 3.48 -4.22 -15.76
C ASN A 390 2.47 -5.36 -16.03
N PRO A 391 2.43 -5.97 -17.24
CA PRO A 391 1.49 -7.07 -17.56
C PRO A 391 1.65 -8.35 -16.74
N TRP A 392 2.74 -8.47 -15.98
CA TRP A 392 3.06 -9.60 -15.11
C TRP A 392 2.82 -9.26 -13.64
N TRP A 393 2.06 -8.19 -13.37
CA TRP A 393 1.80 -7.71 -12.03
C TRP A 393 1.18 -8.83 -11.18
N GLY A 394 1.66 -8.97 -9.96
CA GLY A 394 1.18 -9.98 -9.01
C GLY A 394 1.70 -11.40 -9.26
N MET A 395 2.45 -11.65 -10.33
CA MET A 395 3.13 -12.94 -10.55
C MET A 395 4.52 -12.89 -9.92
N GLY A 396 4.69 -13.48 -8.73
CA GLY A 396 5.99 -13.56 -8.07
C GLY A 396 7.02 -14.39 -8.88
N PRO A 397 8.33 -14.26 -8.59
CA PRO A 397 9.41 -14.96 -9.31
C PRO A 397 9.38 -16.51 -9.25
N GLY A 398 8.38 -17.12 -8.59
CA GLY A 398 8.10 -18.56 -8.63
C GLY A 398 6.66 -18.92 -9.01
N ASP A 399 5.77 -17.94 -9.19
CA ASP A 399 4.33 -18.18 -9.32
C ASP A 399 3.90 -18.55 -10.74
N ALA A 400 4.70 -18.16 -11.75
CA ALA A 400 4.50 -18.57 -13.13
C ALA A 400 4.37 -20.10 -13.26
N ASN A 401 5.02 -20.86 -12.37
CA ASN A 401 5.00 -22.32 -12.40
C ASN A 401 4.00 -22.96 -11.44
N ASN A 402 3.57 -22.29 -10.36
CA ASN A 402 2.78 -22.92 -9.30
C ASN A 402 1.37 -22.32 -9.12
N GLY A 403 1.26 -21.01 -8.87
CA GLY A 403 -0.03 -20.36 -8.62
C GLY A 403 -0.90 -20.34 -9.88
N TRP A 404 -0.36 -19.80 -10.97
CA TRP A 404 -1.07 -19.70 -12.25
C TRP A 404 -1.52 -21.07 -12.75
N ALA A 405 -0.62 -22.05 -12.77
CA ALA A 405 -0.90 -23.39 -13.28
C ALA A 405 -2.08 -24.08 -12.56
N ARG A 406 -2.30 -23.78 -11.27
CA ARG A 406 -3.35 -24.38 -10.44
C ARG A 406 -4.72 -23.73 -10.59
N LEU A 407 -4.82 -22.56 -11.21
CA LEU A 407 -6.09 -21.87 -11.41
C LEU A 407 -7.04 -22.68 -12.32
N PRO A 408 -8.36 -22.68 -12.02
CA PRO A 408 -9.38 -23.15 -12.95
C PRO A 408 -9.24 -22.45 -14.30
N LYS A 409 -9.47 -23.19 -15.41
CA LYS A 409 -9.33 -22.62 -16.76
C LYS A 409 -10.20 -21.36 -16.99
N PRO A 410 -11.46 -21.28 -16.50
CA PRO A 410 -12.26 -20.06 -16.63
C PRO A 410 -11.60 -18.83 -15.99
N TRP A 411 -11.04 -18.97 -14.79
CA TRP A 411 -10.34 -17.87 -14.12
C TRP A 411 -9.04 -17.49 -14.83
N LYS A 412 -8.33 -18.46 -15.45
CA LYS A 412 -7.18 -18.14 -16.31
C LYS A 412 -7.62 -17.31 -17.51
N ALA A 413 -8.68 -17.72 -18.22
CA ALA A 413 -9.18 -17.00 -19.39
C ALA A 413 -9.59 -15.57 -19.01
N GLU A 414 -10.30 -15.42 -17.89
CA GLU A 414 -10.70 -14.13 -17.31
C GLU A 414 -9.51 -13.22 -17.00
N ILE A 415 -8.49 -13.72 -16.29
CA ILE A 415 -7.29 -12.91 -15.97
C ILE A 415 -6.51 -12.61 -17.25
N THR A 416 -6.39 -13.57 -18.17
CA THR A 416 -5.73 -13.34 -19.46
C THR A 416 -6.46 -12.27 -20.26
N SER A 417 -7.80 -12.20 -20.24
CA SER A 417 -8.58 -11.15 -20.92
C SER A 417 -8.25 -9.73 -20.44
N ILE A 418 -7.74 -9.56 -19.21
CA ILE A 418 -7.32 -8.25 -18.69
C ILE A 418 -6.03 -7.77 -19.38
N TRP A 419 -5.07 -8.68 -19.57
CA TRP A 419 -3.73 -8.35 -20.03
C TRP A 419 -3.52 -8.58 -21.54
N ASP A 420 -4.26 -9.54 -22.11
CA ASP A 420 -4.29 -9.92 -23.51
C ASP A 420 -5.73 -10.33 -23.88
N PRO A 421 -6.60 -9.34 -24.21
CA PRO A 421 -8.01 -9.57 -24.52
C PRO A 421 -8.23 -10.63 -25.60
N LYS A 422 -7.41 -10.58 -26.67
CA LYS A 422 -7.48 -11.51 -27.79
C LYS A 422 -7.21 -12.95 -27.33
N ARG A 423 -6.13 -13.16 -26.55
CA ARG A 423 -5.82 -14.49 -26.04
C ARG A 423 -6.89 -14.98 -25.06
N GLY A 424 -7.46 -14.09 -24.26
CA GLY A 424 -8.57 -14.40 -23.38
C GLY A 424 -9.81 -14.90 -24.14
N GLU A 425 -10.20 -14.24 -25.23
CA GLU A 425 -11.29 -14.67 -26.12
C GLU A 425 -11.04 -16.07 -26.71
N GLU A 426 -9.83 -16.34 -27.18
CA GLU A 426 -9.44 -17.67 -27.67
C GLU A 426 -9.63 -18.74 -26.59
N MET A 427 -9.22 -18.46 -25.36
CA MET A 427 -9.35 -19.38 -24.22
C MET A 427 -10.82 -19.61 -23.84
N TRP A 428 -11.67 -18.59 -23.92
CA TRP A 428 -13.12 -18.76 -23.71
C TRP A 428 -13.76 -19.63 -24.80
N ALA A 429 -13.43 -19.40 -26.06
CA ALA A 429 -13.91 -20.22 -27.18
C ALA A 429 -13.44 -21.68 -27.10
N GLU A 430 -12.24 -21.94 -26.55
CA GLU A 430 -11.78 -23.30 -26.22
C GLU A 430 -12.60 -23.95 -25.11
N LEU A 431 -13.00 -23.18 -24.09
CA LEU A 431 -13.81 -23.67 -22.97
C LEU A 431 -15.25 -24.00 -23.38
N GLU A 432 -15.85 -23.19 -24.24
CA GLU A 432 -17.19 -23.42 -24.77
C GLU A 432 -17.23 -24.70 -25.61
N ARG A 433 -16.30 -24.85 -26.57
CA ARG A 433 -16.18 -26.10 -27.36
C ARG A 433 -16.01 -27.33 -26.49
N ALA A 434 -15.19 -27.25 -25.43
CA ALA A 434 -14.98 -28.36 -24.50
C ALA A 434 -16.21 -28.68 -23.61
N LYS A 435 -17.17 -27.77 -23.46
CA LYS A 435 -18.45 -28.05 -22.80
C LYS A 435 -19.39 -28.81 -23.74
N ASP A 436 -19.47 -28.38 -25.00
CA ASP A 436 -20.30 -29.02 -26.02
C ASP A 436 -19.88 -30.48 -26.25
N ASP A 437 -18.57 -30.73 -26.34
CA ASP A 437 -18.01 -32.08 -26.50
C ASP A 437 -18.29 -33.03 -25.32
N LYS A 438 -18.60 -32.51 -24.13
CA LYS A 438 -18.96 -33.33 -22.95
C LYS A 438 -20.46 -33.66 -22.89
N MET A 439 -21.28 -32.90 -23.64
CA MET A 439 -22.73 -33.10 -23.70
C MET A 439 -23.15 -34.00 -24.86
N ALA A 440 -22.33 -34.07 -25.92
CA ALA A 440 -22.43 -35.04 -27.01
C ALA A 440 -21.94 -36.43 -26.57
#